data_AF-A0A9D1VJ20-F1
#
_entry.id   AF-A0A9D1VJ20-F1
#
_cell.length_a   1.000
_cell.length_b   1.000
_cell.length_c   1.000
_cell.angle_alpha   90.00
_cell.angle_beta   90.00
_cell.angle_gamma   90.00
#
_symmetry.space_group_name_H-M   'P 1'
#
loop_
_entity.id
_entity.type
_entity.pdbx_description
1 polymer ?
#
loop_
_entity_poly.entity_id
_entity_poly.type
_entity_poly.pdbx_seq_one_letter_code
_entity_poly.pdbx_strand_id
1 'polypeptide(L)'
;MRLSIIVIIAILIVLGIYEMIHRFMIKRAIRMVQHQAQVQTDRVVTAASQNLLGENRFADSKLVADIWGKGVMSFEYELDLQKMPSETQEEMQKQAFQQALNQCAHKQGILGFHGAKQPFLITDWWVFENVLHVDVTYIMNEATAEYVHDLHKLDAESK
;
A
#
# COMPACT_ATOMS: atom_id res chain seq x y z
N MET A 1 -25.54 -29.69 -38.66
CA MET A 1 -25.55 -28.21 -38.60
C MET A 1 -26.20 -27.66 -37.33
N ARG A 2 -27.49 -27.88 -37.06
CA ARG A 2 -28.13 -27.33 -35.83
C ARG A 2 -27.50 -27.83 -34.53
N LEU A 3 -27.20 -29.12 -34.43
CA LEU A 3 -26.58 -29.72 -33.23
C LEU A 3 -25.17 -29.16 -32.97
N SER A 4 -24.37 -29.00 -34.04
CA SER A 4 -23.03 -28.39 -33.97
C SER A 4 -23.07 -26.94 -33.48
N ILE A 5 -24.05 -26.14 -33.93
CA ILE A 5 -24.24 -24.76 -33.48
C ILE A 5 -24.62 -24.71 -31.99
N ILE A 6 -25.52 -25.58 -31.56
CA ILE A 6 -25.94 -25.67 -30.15
C ILE A 6 -24.75 -26.04 -29.26
N VAL A 7 -23.92 -27.01 -29.67
CA VAL A 7 -22.71 -27.41 -28.93
C VAL A 7 -21.71 -26.24 -28.84
N ILE A 8 -21.49 -25.51 -29.94
CA ILE A 8 -20.59 -24.34 -29.93
C ILE A 8 -21.11 -23.26 -28.98
N ILE A 9 -22.41 -22.95 -29.01
CA ILE A 9 -23.01 -21.97 -28.11
C ILE A 9 -22.89 -22.40 -26.64
N ALA A 10 -23.14 -23.69 -26.35
CA ALA A 10 -22.99 -24.22 -24.99
C ALA A 10 -21.55 -24.08 -24.47
N ILE A 11 -20.56 -24.37 -25.31
CA ILE A 11 -19.13 -24.19 -24.97
C ILE A 11 -18.83 -22.71 -24.69
N LEU A 12 -19.30 -21.79 -25.54
CA LEU A 12 -19.10 -20.35 -25.35
C LEU A 12 -19.73 -19.84 -24.05
N ILE A 13 -20.92 -20.34 -23.69
CA ILE A 13 -21.59 -20.00 -22.43
C ILE A 13 -20.75 -20.47 -21.24
N VAL A 14 -20.28 -21.72 -21.26
CA VAL A 14 -19.46 -22.27 -20.16
C VAL A 14 -18.17 -21.49 -20.00
N LEU A 15 -17.47 -21.17 -21.11
CA LEU A 15 -16.26 -20.35 -21.09
C LEU A 15 -16.54 -18.94 -20.56
N GLY A 16 -17.64 -18.32 -20.99
CA GLY A 16 -18.05 -17.00 -20.51
C GLY A 16 -18.36 -16.97 -19.01
N ILE A 17 -19.08 -17.98 -18.51
CA ILE A 17 -19.37 -18.11 -17.07
C ILE A 17 -18.08 -18.32 -16.27
N TYR A 18 -17.19 -19.19 -16.75
CA TYR A 18 -15.90 -19.46 -16.11
C TYR A 18 -15.05 -18.18 -15.97
N GLU A 19 -14.87 -17.45 -17.06
CA GLU A 19 -14.12 -16.18 -17.08
C GLU A 19 -14.73 -15.15 -16.14
N MET A 20 -16.07 -15.05 -16.12
CA MET A 20 -16.78 -14.12 -15.25
C MET A 20 -16.51 -14.45 -13.77
N ILE A 21 -16.73 -15.69 -13.35
CA ILE A 21 -16.51 -16.14 -11.97
C ILE A 21 -15.05 -15.91 -11.56
N HIS A 22 -14.11 -16.34 -12.41
CA HIS A 22 -12.68 -16.20 -12.15
C HIS A 22 -12.29 -14.74 -11.90
N ARG A 23 -12.74 -13.82 -12.77
CA ARG A 23 -12.48 -12.38 -12.63
C ARG A 23 -13.10 -11.79 -11.37
N PHE A 24 -14.32 -12.15 -11.01
CA PHE A 24 -14.97 -11.63 -9.81
C PHE A 24 -14.31 -12.15 -8.53
N MET A 25 -13.96 -13.44 -8.47
CA MET A 25 -13.30 -14.05 -7.32
C MET A 25 -11.92 -13.46 -7.07
N ILE A 26 -11.08 -13.33 -8.11
CA ILE A 26 -9.74 -12.74 -7.98
C ILE A 26 -9.82 -11.30 -7.51
N LYS A 27 -10.70 -10.47 -8.11
CA LYS A 27 -10.88 -9.07 -7.70
C LYS A 27 -11.33 -8.95 -6.24
N ARG A 28 -12.15 -9.87 -5.76
CA ARG A 28 -12.57 -9.89 -4.35
C ARG A 28 -11.43 -10.30 -3.43
N ALA A 29 -10.67 -11.33 -3.79
CA ALA A 29 -9.52 -11.79 -3.01
C ALA A 29 -8.46 -10.68 -2.90
N ILE A 30 -8.12 -10.04 -4.01
CA ILE A 30 -7.15 -8.92 -4.03
C ILE A 30 -7.61 -7.79 -3.10
N ARG A 31 -8.88 -7.35 -3.23
CA ARG A 31 -9.42 -6.29 -2.36
C ARG A 31 -9.40 -6.66 -0.88
N MET A 32 -9.68 -7.93 -0.56
CA MET A 32 -9.63 -8.41 0.82
C MET A 32 -8.21 -8.34 1.38
N VAL A 33 -7.21 -8.80 0.62
CA VAL A 33 -5.80 -8.72 1.05
C VAL A 33 -5.33 -7.28 1.15
N GLN A 34 -5.70 -6.41 0.20
CA GLN A 34 -5.37 -4.97 0.25
C GLN A 34 -5.97 -4.30 1.48
N HIS A 35 -7.25 -4.58 1.80
CA HIS A 35 -7.87 -4.06 3.01
C HIS A 35 -7.16 -4.56 4.28
N GLN A 36 -6.76 -5.83 4.34
CA GLN A 36 -5.99 -6.36 5.47
C GLN A 36 -4.64 -5.68 5.60
N ALA A 37 -3.94 -5.46 4.48
CA ALA A 37 -2.68 -4.73 4.44
C ALA A 37 -2.85 -3.27 4.88
N GLN A 38 -3.93 -2.62 4.46
CA GLN A 38 -4.28 -1.25 4.87
C GLN A 38 -4.47 -1.17 6.38
N VAL A 39 -5.34 -2.00 6.95
CA VAL A 39 -5.60 -2.05 8.39
C VAL A 39 -4.33 -2.31 9.19
N GLN A 40 -3.45 -3.17 8.69
CA GLN A 40 -2.16 -3.44 9.35
C GLN A 40 -1.20 -2.25 9.24
N THR A 41 -1.14 -1.59 8.09
CA THR A 41 -0.31 -0.39 7.88
C THR A 41 -0.82 0.76 8.74
N ASP A 42 -2.13 0.99 8.81
CA ASP A 42 -2.77 2.02 9.63
C ASP A 42 -2.43 1.85 11.11
N ARG A 43 -2.44 0.61 11.61
CA ARG A 43 -2.04 0.31 13.00
C ARG A 43 -0.58 0.67 13.26
N VAL A 44 0.31 0.38 12.30
CA VAL A 44 1.73 0.68 12.44
C VAL A 44 2.00 2.18 12.33
N VAL A 45 1.34 2.88 11.40
CA VAL A 45 1.41 4.33 11.23
C VAL A 45 0.88 5.04 12.47
N THR A 46 -0.27 4.62 12.99
CA THR A 46 -0.84 5.16 14.24
C THR A 46 0.15 4.99 15.40
N ALA A 47 0.72 3.80 15.57
CA ALA A 47 1.68 3.53 16.64
C ALA A 47 3.00 4.32 16.45
N ALA A 48 3.47 4.47 15.22
CA ALA A 48 4.65 5.26 14.90
C ALA A 48 4.42 6.76 15.18
N SER A 49 3.26 7.29 14.77
CA SER A 49 2.83 8.66 15.07
C SER A 49 2.75 8.90 16.57
N GLN A 50 2.11 8.00 17.33
CA GLN A 50 2.03 8.11 18.79
C GLN A 50 3.41 8.06 19.45
N ASN A 51 4.31 7.20 18.98
CA ASN A 51 5.65 7.09 19.54
C ASN A 51 6.53 8.31 19.24
N LEU A 52 6.40 8.89 18.05
CA LEU A 52 7.24 10.00 17.60
C LEU A 52 6.68 11.37 18.03
N LEU A 53 5.35 11.53 18.01
CA LEU A 53 4.67 12.82 18.14
C LEU A 53 3.76 12.89 19.39
N GLY A 54 3.69 11.82 20.18
CA GLY A 54 2.85 11.72 21.38
C GLY A 54 1.37 11.43 21.12
N GLU A 55 0.89 11.59 19.88
CA GLU A 55 -0.49 11.29 19.49
C GLU A 55 -0.60 10.84 18.02
N ASN A 56 -1.75 10.26 17.65
CA ASN A 56 -2.01 9.97 16.24
C ASN A 56 -2.49 11.22 15.52
N ARG A 57 -1.75 11.66 14.51
CA ARG A 57 -2.05 12.89 13.76
C ARG A 57 -2.51 12.63 12.33
N PHE A 58 -2.31 11.42 11.81
CA PHE A 58 -2.71 11.07 10.45
C PHE A 58 -4.22 10.79 10.37
N ALA A 59 -4.82 11.26 9.28
CA ALA A 59 -6.19 10.92 8.91
C ALA A 59 -6.30 9.48 8.36
N ASP A 60 -7.50 9.10 7.91
CA ASP A 60 -7.72 7.82 7.23
C ASP A 60 -6.81 7.68 5.99
N SER A 61 -6.29 6.47 5.77
CA SER A 61 -5.40 6.18 4.64
C SER A 61 -6.15 5.96 3.34
N LYS A 62 -5.50 6.30 2.22
CA LYS A 62 -6.01 6.05 0.87
C LYS A 62 -5.11 5.05 0.15
N LEU A 63 -5.70 4.09 -0.57
CA LEU A 63 -4.95 3.15 -1.39
C LEU A 63 -4.42 3.85 -2.65
N VAL A 64 -3.10 3.82 -2.88
CA VAL A 64 -2.46 4.43 -4.07
C VAL A 64 -2.26 3.40 -5.20
N ALA A 65 -2.52 2.13 -4.92
CA ALA A 65 -2.30 1.01 -5.84
C ALA A 65 -3.10 1.06 -7.15
N ASP A 66 -4.16 1.85 -7.23
CA ASP A 66 -4.95 2.00 -8.46
C ASP A 66 -4.14 2.59 -9.63
N ILE A 67 -3.03 3.28 -9.33
CA ILE A 67 -2.10 3.85 -10.32
C ILE A 67 -1.02 2.84 -10.74
N TRP A 68 -0.57 1.99 -9.81
CA TRP A 68 0.60 1.12 -9.99
C TRP A 68 0.29 -0.34 -10.32
N GLY A 69 -0.96 -0.77 -10.12
CA GLY A 69 -1.42 -2.10 -10.51
C GLY A 69 -1.96 -2.94 -9.36
N LYS A 70 -2.68 -4.01 -9.74
CA LYS A 70 -3.38 -4.87 -8.79
C LYS A 70 -2.39 -5.58 -7.88
N GLY A 71 -2.60 -5.45 -6.57
CA GLY A 71 -1.84 -6.19 -5.56
C GLY A 71 -0.65 -5.46 -4.95
N VAL A 72 -0.40 -4.19 -5.34
CA VAL A 72 0.51 -3.31 -4.61
C VAL A 72 -0.15 -2.88 -3.30
N MET A 73 0.63 -2.87 -2.22
CA MET A 73 0.19 -2.53 -0.86
C MET A 73 0.84 -1.21 -0.43
N SER A 74 0.44 -0.13 -1.08
CA SER A 74 0.93 1.23 -0.82
C SER A 74 -0.23 2.17 -0.51
N PHE A 75 -0.08 2.92 0.59
CA PHE A 75 -1.15 3.71 1.18
C PHE A 75 -0.65 5.13 1.49
N GLU A 76 -1.41 6.11 1.03
CA GLU A 76 -1.17 7.53 1.26
C GLU A 76 -1.79 7.95 2.59
N TYR A 77 -1.03 8.74 3.33
CA TYR A 77 -1.43 9.36 4.58
C TYR A 77 -1.25 10.87 4.46
N GLU A 78 -2.26 11.62 4.91
CA GLU A 78 -2.26 13.07 4.90
C GLU A 78 -2.19 13.61 6.33
N LEU A 79 -1.42 14.68 6.51
CA LEU A 79 -1.27 15.37 7.77
C LEU A 79 -1.28 16.88 7.57
N ASP A 80 -2.24 17.54 8.21
CA ASP A 80 -2.38 18.99 8.21
C ASP A 80 -1.34 19.64 9.13
N LEU A 81 -0.32 20.27 8.52
CA LEU A 81 0.77 20.90 9.26
C LEU A 81 0.31 22.18 9.98
N GLN A 82 -0.82 22.81 9.62
CA GLN A 82 -1.30 24.01 10.31
C GLN A 82 -1.78 23.70 11.73
N LYS A 83 -2.18 22.44 11.96
CA LYS A 83 -2.64 21.95 13.25
C LYS A 83 -1.49 21.45 14.13
N MET A 84 -0.25 21.57 13.68
CA MET A 84 0.95 21.13 14.41
C MET A 84 1.82 22.31 14.87
N PRO A 85 2.33 22.26 16.11
CA PRO A 85 3.42 23.15 16.55
C PRO A 85 4.67 22.97 15.67
N SER A 86 5.41 24.06 15.44
CA SER A 86 6.63 24.03 14.63
C SER A 86 7.70 23.08 15.16
N GLU A 87 7.82 22.94 16.48
CA GLU A 87 8.76 21.99 17.13
C GLU A 87 8.45 20.53 16.75
N THR A 88 7.17 20.16 16.70
CA THR A 88 6.73 18.81 16.29
C THR A 88 6.95 18.56 14.80
N GLN A 89 6.93 19.60 13.97
CA GLN A 89 7.26 19.48 12.55
C GLN A 89 8.75 19.17 12.33
N GLU A 90 9.64 19.69 13.18
CA GLU A 90 11.09 19.41 13.10
C GLU A 90 11.43 17.94 13.42
N GLU A 91 10.68 17.32 14.34
CA GLU A 91 10.79 15.90 14.68
C GLU A 91 10.27 14.98 13.56
N MET A 92 9.36 15.51 12.74
CA MET A 92 8.72 14.77 11.66
C MET A 92 9.57 14.76 10.40
N GLN A 93 10.66 14.00 10.45
CA GLN A 93 11.54 13.75 9.31
C GLN A 93 11.25 12.38 8.70
N LYS A 94 11.30 12.27 7.37
CA LYS A 94 11.12 10.99 6.63
C LYS A 94 11.89 9.83 7.26
N GLN A 95 13.16 10.04 7.60
CA GLN A 95 14.01 9.00 8.17
C GLN A 95 13.61 8.61 9.59
N ALA A 96 13.26 9.57 10.46
CA ALA A 96 12.79 9.30 11.81
C ALA A 96 11.47 8.52 11.78
N PHE A 97 10.55 8.92 10.90
CA PHE A 97 9.27 8.22 10.73
C PHE A 97 9.45 6.81 10.14
N GLN A 98 10.31 6.64 9.13
CA GLN A 98 10.69 5.34 8.59
C GLN A 98 11.22 4.38 9.67
N GLN A 99 12.07 4.90 10.57
CA GLN A 99 12.59 4.13 11.69
C GLN A 99 11.49 3.77 12.68
N ALA A 100 10.64 4.72 13.06
CA ALA A 100 9.51 4.50 13.97
C ALA A 100 8.54 3.44 13.44
N LEU A 101 8.20 3.48 12.14
CA LEU A 101 7.36 2.47 11.47
C LEU A 101 7.94 1.06 11.64
N ASN A 102 9.22 0.88 11.34
CA ASN A 102 9.83 -0.45 11.37
C ASN A 102 10.15 -0.94 12.78
N GLN A 103 10.40 -0.04 13.73
CA GLN A 103 10.45 -0.39 15.15
C GLN A 103 9.08 -0.88 15.65
N CYS A 104 8.00 -0.21 15.28
CA CYS A 104 6.64 -0.63 15.61
C CYS A 104 6.30 -1.98 14.96
N ALA A 105 6.64 -2.15 13.69
CA ALA A 105 6.45 -3.40 12.96
C ALA A 105 7.19 -4.57 13.65
N HIS A 106 8.44 -4.35 14.04
CA HIS A 106 9.22 -5.37 14.74
C HIS A 106 8.60 -5.75 16.09
N LYS A 107 8.17 -4.77 16.89
CA LYS A 107 7.47 -5.01 18.17
C LYS A 107 6.17 -5.80 18.00
N GLN A 108 5.47 -5.59 16.88
CA GLN A 108 4.22 -6.29 16.55
C GLN A 108 4.44 -7.63 15.82
N GLY A 109 5.69 -8.04 15.57
CA GLY A 109 5.99 -9.27 14.84
C GLY A 109 5.60 -9.24 13.36
N ILE A 110 5.46 -8.04 12.78
CA ILE A 110 5.09 -7.87 11.37
C ILE A 110 6.30 -8.18 10.50
N LEU A 111 6.13 -9.12 9.58
CA LEU A 111 7.14 -9.53 8.62
C LEU A 111 6.88 -8.94 7.24
N GLY A 112 7.96 -8.70 6.51
CA GLY A 112 7.94 -8.35 5.10
C GLY A 112 8.09 -9.57 4.19
N PHE A 113 8.02 -9.34 2.89
CA PHE A 113 8.29 -10.32 1.85
C PHE A 113 9.74 -10.80 1.92
N HIS A 114 9.98 -12.03 1.47
CA HIS A 114 11.31 -12.61 1.47
C HIS A 114 12.27 -11.76 0.62
N GLY A 115 13.39 -11.34 1.20
CA GLY A 115 14.36 -10.45 0.55
C GLY A 115 14.17 -8.95 0.84
N ALA A 116 13.05 -8.54 1.43
CA ALA A 116 12.89 -7.17 1.92
C ALA A 116 13.72 -6.96 3.20
N LYS A 117 14.52 -5.88 3.27
CA LYS A 117 15.28 -5.52 4.48
C LYS A 117 14.37 -5.16 5.65
N GLN A 118 13.22 -4.57 5.35
CA GLN A 118 12.25 -4.03 6.29
C GLN A 118 10.83 -4.24 5.74
N PRO A 119 9.82 -4.48 6.59
CA PRO A 119 8.45 -4.65 6.15
C PRO A 119 7.85 -3.37 5.53
N PHE A 120 8.16 -2.19 6.07
CA PHE A 120 7.59 -0.93 5.58
C PHE A 120 8.64 -0.02 4.97
N LEU A 121 8.25 0.69 3.91
CA LEU A 121 9.07 1.71 3.25
C LEU A 121 8.21 2.94 2.93
N ILE A 122 8.72 4.13 3.27
CA ILE A 122 8.16 5.40 2.82
C ILE A 122 8.65 5.66 1.40
N THR A 123 7.77 5.47 0.42
CA THR A 123 8.10 5.67 -1.00
C THR A 123 8.10 7.15 -1.35
N ASP A 124 7.14 7.92 -0.85
CA ASP A 124 7.04 9.34 -1.13
C ASP A 124 6.84 10.19 0.14
N TRP A 125 7.32 11.44 0.10
CA TRP A 125 7.27 12.40 1.20
C TRP A 125 7.34 13.83 0.66
N TRP A 126 6.20 14.51 0.60
CA TRP A 126 6.11 15.86 0.04
C TRP A 126 5.03 16.67 0.72
N VAL A 127 5.16 18.00 0.63
CA VAL A 127 4.21 18.95 1.22
C VAL A 127 3.55 19.74 0.10
N PHE A 128 2.23 19.83 0.14
CA PHE A 128 1.45 20.68 -0.77
C PHE A 128 0.32 21.34 0.01
N GLU A 129 0.12 22.64 -0.22
CA GLU A 129 -0.89 23.44 0.48
C GLU A 129 -0.90 23.23 2.01
N ASN A 130 0.28 23.10 2.61
CA ASN A 130 0.47 22.90 4.04
C ASN A 130 -0.05 21.54 4.59
N VAL A 131 -0.27 20.58 3.70
CA VAL A 131 -0.54 19.18 4.01
C VAL A 131 0.69 18.35 3.65
N LEU A 132 1.19 17.58 4.60
CA LEU A 132 2.21 16.57 4.35
C LEU A 132 1.53 15.29 3.83
N HIS A 133 1.96 14.86 2.65
CA HIS A 133 1.60 13.59 2.02
C HIS A 133 2.72 12.58 2.24
N VAL A 134 2.37 11.39 2.75
CA VAL A 134 3.30 10.31 3.05
C VAL A 134 2.76 9.01 2.46
N ASP A 135 3.50 8.45 1.52
CA ASP A 135 3.17 7.14 0.95
C ASP A 135 3.92 6.05 1.72
N VAL A 136 3.19 5.22 2.46
CA VAL A 136 3.73 4.09 3.21
C VAL A 136 3.41 2.79 2.48
N THR A 137 4.47 2.11 2.07
CA THR A 137 4.40 0.86 1.32
C THR A 137 4.71 -0.33 2.23
N TYR A 138 3.77 -1.28 2.34
CA TYR A 138 3.94 -2.54 3.05
C TYR A 138 4.45 -3.63 2.10
N ILE A 139 5.74 -3.92 2.13
CA ILE A 139 6.40 -4.89 1.26
C ILE A 139 6.08 -6.31 1.79
N MET A 140 4.88 -6.81 1.51
CA MET A 140 4.40 -8.12 2.00
C MET A 140 4.28 -9.19 0.91
N ASN A 141 4.37 -8.80 -0.36
CA ASN A 141 4.30 -9.69 -1.51
C ASN A 141 5.29 -9.27 -2.61
N GLU A 142 5.42 -10.14 -3.61
CA GLU A 142 6.30 -9.93 -4.76
C GLU A 142 5.93 -8.66 -5.55
N ALA A 143 4.64 -8.46 -5.85
CA ALA A 143 4.17 -7.30 -6.60
C ALA A 143 4.58 -5.95 -5.96
N THR A 144 4.52 -5.86 -4.63
CA THR A 144 4.93 -4.65 -3.90
C THR A 144 6.45 -4.52 -3.84
N ALA A 145 7.19 -5.64 -3.78
CA ALA A 145 8.65 -5.63 -3.84
C ALA A 145 9.17 -5.18 -5.21
N GLU A 146 8.55 -5.64 -6.30
CA GLU A 146 8.84 -5.21 -7.68
C GLU A 146 8.53 -3.72 -7.86
N TYR A 147 7.37 -3.27 -7.39
CA TYR A 147 7.00 -1.84 -7.39
C TYR A 147 8.07 -0.97 -6.73
N VAL A 148 8.52 -1.33 -5.53
CA VAL A 148 9.58 -0.60 -4.81
C VAL A 148 10.91 -0.65 -5.56
N HIS A 149 11.24 -1.79 -6.15
CA HIS A 149 12.47 -1.94 -6.94
C HIS A 149 12.46 -1.04 -8.18
N ASP A 150 11.34 -0.92 -8.86
CA ASP A 150 11.19 -0.07 -10.03
C ASP A 150 11.22 1.43 -9.67
N LEU A 151 10.63 1.83 -8.55
CA LEU A 151 10.78 3.20 -8.03
C LEU A 151 12.25 3.58 -7.79
N HIS A 152 13.03 2.70 -7.15
CA HIS A 152 14.45 2.98 -6.91
C HIS A 152 15.28 3.11 -8.20
N LYS A 153 14.89 2.44 -9.29
CA LYS A 153 15.55 2.63 -10.60
C LYS A 153 15.25 4.02 -11.16
N LEU A 154 14.00 4.47 -11.08
CA LEU A 154 13.60 5.80 -11.54
C LEU A 154 14.34 6.91 -10.79
N ASP A 155 14.48 6.77 -9.46
CA ASP A 155 15.27 7.71 -8.65
C ASP A 155 16.76 7.75 -9.07
N ALA A 156 17.32 6.59 -9.43
CA ALA A 156 18.72 6.48 -9.85
C ALA A 156 18.98 7.03 -11.26
N GLU A 157 18.01 6.94 -12.17
CA GLU A 157 18.09 7.47 -13.53
C GLU A 157 17.81 8.98 -13.60
N SER A 158 17.18 9.55 -12.56
CA SER A 158 16.89 10.99 -12.46
C SER A 158 18.07 11.86 -11.97
N LYS A 159 19.22 11.26 -11.63
CA LYS A 159 20.44 11.92 -11.16
C LYS A 159 21.54 11.96 -12.22
#